data_AF-B7PFR7-F1
#
_entry.id   AF-B7PFR7-F1
#
_cell.length_a   1.000
_cell.length_b   1.000
_cell.length_c   1.000
_cell.angle_alpha   90.00
_cell.angle_beta   90.00
_cell.angle_gamma   90.00
#
_symmetry.space_group_name_H-M   'P 1'
#
loop_
_entity.id
_entity.type
_entity.pdbx_description
1 polymer ?
#
loop_
_entity_poly.entity_id
_entity_poly.type
_entity_poly.pdbx_seq_one_letter_code
_entity_poly.pdbx_strand_id
1 'polypeptide(L)'
;QQQQQNQLNNNNINNTVASRSADKATAEQLERELESLDSALEERRLVLDRLAQDLREANLQALSLADADHKHWLEAGGFYNRPGSTRKIVGSPRQLESAVPTNKNPNGVWV
;
A
#
# COMPACT_ATOMS: atom_id res chain seq x y z
N GLN A 1 -61.15 33.69 25.08
CA GLN A 1 -59.83 34.11 24.56
C GLN A 1 -58.67 33.48 25.34
N GLN A 2 -58.55 33.67 26.66
CA GLN A 2 -57.39 33.17 27.42
C GLN A 2 -57.21 31.64 27.38
N GLN A 3 -58.29 30.86 27.46
CA GLN A 3 -58.22 29.40 27.31
C GLN A 3 -57.73 28.96 25.93
N GLN A 4 -58.13 29.67 24.88
CA GLN A 4 -57.72 29.39 23.50
C GLN A 4 -56.24 29.71 23.29
N GLN A 5 -55.75 30.80 23.89
CA GLN A 5 -54.33 31.15 23.92
C GLN A 5 -53.49 30.08 24.62
N ASN A 6 -53.96 29.54 25.75
CA ASN A 6 -53.27 28.48 26.48
C ASN A 6 -53.18 27.18 25.66
N GLN A 7 -54.24 26.83 24.92
CA GLN A 7 -54.24 25.67 24.03
C GLN A 7 -53.22 25.84 22.89
N LEU A 8 -53.16 27.02 22.27
CA LEU A 8 -52.18 27.32 21.23
C LEU A 8 -50.73 27.23 21.76
N ASN A 9 -50.48 27.77 22.95
CA ASN A 9 -49.16 27.66 23.59
C ASN A 9 -48.78 26.21 23.88
N ASN A 10 -49.69 25.40 24.41
CA ASN A 10 -49.44 23.98 24.65
C ASN A 10 -49.15 23.21 23.34
N ASN A 11 -49.90 23.50 22.27
CA ASN A 11 -49.66 22.87 20.97
C ASN A 11 -48.30 23.24 20.39
N ASN A 12 -47.89 24.51 20.52
CA ASN A 12 -46.57 24.95 20.09
C ASN A 12 -45.45 24.30 20.90
N ILE A 13 -45.60 24.22 22.23
CA ILE A 13 -44.64 23.53 23.10
C ILE A 13 -44.51 22.07 22.68
N ASN A 14 -45.63 21.35 22.50
CA ASN A 14 -45.63 19.95 22.09
C ASN A 14 -44.94 19.75 20.73
N ASN A 15 -45.20 20.62 19.75
CA ASN A 15 -44.53 20.56 18.45
C ASN A 15 -43.02 20.80 18.55
N THR A 16 -42.58 21.78 19.36
CA THR A 16 -41.14 22.01 19.55
C THR A 16 -40.44 20.86 20.26
N VAL A 17 -41.09 20.22 21.23
CA VAL A 17 -40.58 19.03 21.91
C VAL A 17 -40.49 17.85 20.95
N ALA A 18 -41.52 17.63 20.13
CA ALA A 18 -41.53 16.59 19.11
C ALA A 18 -40.40 16.79 18.08
N SER A 19 -40.20 18.01 17.59
CA SER A 19 -39.07 18.34 16.70
C SER A 19 -37.73 18.01 17.33
N ARG A 20 -37.48 18.48 18.57
CA ARG A 20 -36.23 18.20 19.28
C ARG A 20 -36.00 16.71 19.52
N SER A 21 -37.05 15.95 19.79
CA SER A 21 -36.94 14.49 19.93
C SER A 21 -36.59 13.80 18.62
N ALA A 22 -37.12 14.28 17.49
CA ALA A 22 -36.76 13.78 16.18
C ALA A 22 -35.30 14.11 15.84
N ASP A 23 -34.86 15.34 16.10
CA ASP A 23 -33.47 15.76 15.90
C ASP A 23 -32.52 14.91 16.73
N LYS A 24 -32.86 14.65 18.00
CA LYS A 24 -32.07 13.78 18.87
C LYS A 24 -32.00 12.34 18.35
N ALA A 25 -33.12 11.78 17.89
CA ALA A 25 -33.14 10.44 17.30
C ALA A 25 -32.27 10.35 16.03
N THR A 26 -32.27 11.41 15.19
CA THR A 26 -31.40 11.45 14.02
C THR A 26 -29.91 11.55 14.39
N ALA A 27 -29.57 12.32 15.44
CA ALA A 27 -28.20 12.43 15.92
C ALA A 27 -27.69 11.09 16.46
N GLU A 28 -28.49 10.39 17.27
CA GLU A 28 -28.16 9.06 17.78
C GLU A 28 -28.00 8.02 16.65
N GLN A 29 -28.79 8.12 15.59
CA GLN A 29 -28.66 7.24 14.43
C GLN A 29 -27.35 7.49 13.67
N LEU A 30 -27.00 8.76 13.44
CA LEU A 30 -25.75 9.14 12.78
C LEU A 30 -24.53 8.70 13.61
N GLU A 31 -24.59 8.81 14.93
CA GLU A 31 -23.51 8.37 15.83
C GLU A 31 -23.26 6.86 15.72
N ARG A 32 -24.33 6.05 15.67
CA ARG A 32 -24.22 4.60 15.44
C ARG A 32 -23.66 4.26 14.07
N GLU A 33 -24.05 5.00 13.04
CA GLU A 33 -23.54 4.80 11.68
C GLU A 33 -22.04 5.13 11.59
N LEU A 34 -21.59 6.20 12.25
CA LEU A 34 -20.17 6.54 12.35
C LEU A 34 -19.38 5.45 13.08
N GLU A 35 -19.86 4.98 14.23
CA GLU A 35 -19.20 3.92 15.00
C GLU A 35 -19.12 2.59 14.20
N SER A 36 -20.17 2.27 13.45
CA SER A 36 -20.17 1.13 12.54
C SER A 36 -19.16 1.28 11.40
N LEU A 37 -19.05 2.48 10.82
CA LEU A 37 -18.10 2.75 9.74
C LEU A 37 -16.66 2.74 10.22
N ASP A 38 -16.38 3.31 11.39
CA ASP A 38 -15.05 3.26 12.02
C ASP A 38 -14.63 1.82 12.32
N SER A 39 -15.55 1.01 12.85
CA SER A 39 -15.29 -0.42 13.08
C SER A 39 -14.94 -1.15 11.78
N ALA A 40 -15.68 -0.89 10.70
CA ALA A 40 -15.42 -1.50 9.40
C ALA A 40 -14.11 -1.01 8.75
N LEU A 41 -13.72 0.24 8.98
CA LEU A 41 -12.43 0.78 8.52
C LEU A 41 -11.26 0.11 9.24
N GLU A 42 -11.35 -0.05 10.56
CA GLU A 42 -10.28 -0.68 11.34
C GLU A 42 -10.11 -2.16 10.98
N GLU A 43 -11.22 -2.88 10.75
CA GLU A 43 -11.15 -4.26 10.25
C GLU A 43 -10.42 -4.33 8.90
N ARG A 44 -10.77 -3.45 7.94
CA ARG A 44 -10.11 -3.40 6.64
C ARG A 44 -8.63 -3.07 6.75
N ARG A 45 -8.26 -2.17 7.66
CA ARG A 45 -6.87 -1.83 7.93
C ARG A 45 -6.08 -3.06 8.41
N LEU A 46 -6.63 -3.81 9.36
CA LEU A 46 -6.02 -5.05 9.85
C LEU A 46 -5.84 -6.09 8.75
N VAL A 47 -6.82 -6.23 7.86
CA VAL A 47 -6.73 -7.12 6.69
C VAL A 47 -5.61 -6.69 5.73
N LEU A 48 -5.48 -5.38 5.47
CA LEU A 48 -4.39 -4.86 4.63
C LEU A 48 -3.02 -5.09 5.25
N ASP A 49 -2.86 -4.84 6.55
CA ASP A 49 -1.60 -5.06 7.26
C ASP A 49 -1.18 -6.53 7.23
N ARG A 50 -2.15 -7.44 7.42
CA ARG A 50 -1.92 -8.89 7.29
C ARG A 50 -1.51 -9.28 5.86
N LEU A 51 -2.24 -8.83 4.85
CA LEU A 51 -1.90 -9.12 3.45
C LEU A 51 -0.51 -8.57 3.06
N ALA A 52 -0.15 -7.40 3.57
CA ALA A 52 1.17 -6.82 3.35
C ALA A 52 2.28 -7.65 4.02
N GLN A 53 2.00 -8.26 5.18
CA GLN A 53 2.92 -9.20 5.80
C GLN A 53 3.04 -10.50 4.99
N ASP A 54 1.91 -11.12 4.64
CA ASP A 54 1.87 -12.36 3.85
C ASP A 54 2.61 -12.19 2.51
N LEU A 55 2.43 -11.05 1.83
CA LEU A 55 3.13 -10.73 0.59
C LEU A 55 4.64 -10.57 0.79
N ARG A 56 5.07 -9.91 1.88
CA ARG A 56 6.50 -9.81 2.21
C ARG A 56 7.11 -11.18 2.48
N GLU A 57 6.42 -12.04 3.22
CA GLU A 57 6.89 -13.39 3.52
C GLU A 57 6.97 -14.26 2.26
N ALA A 58 5.94 -14.23 1.40
CA ALA A 58 5.95 -14.92 0.12
C ALA A 58 7.10 -14.44 -0.78
N ASN A 59 7.36 -13.14 -0.84
CA ASN A 59 8.49 -12.57 -1.59
C ASN A 59 9.84 -13.04 -1.03
N LEU A 60 10.01 -13.06 0.29
CA LEU A 60 11.23 -13.56 0.93
C LEU A 60 11.45 -15.05 0.65
N GLN A 61 10.39 -15.86 0.74
CA GLN A 61 10.45 -17.29 0.39
C GLN A 61 10.82 -17.48 -1.09
N ALA A 62 10.22 -16.73 -2.00
CA ALA A 62 10.54 -16.80 -3.42
C ALA A 62 12.00 -16.43 -3.71
N LEU A 63 12.53 -15.38 -3.08
CA LEU A 63 13.94 -15.00 -3.20
C LEU A 63 14.88 -16.07 -2.59
N SER A 64 14.49 -16.68 -1.47
CA SER A 64 15.26 -17.76 -0.84
C SER A 64 15.31 -19.04 -1.70
N LEU A 65 14.24 -19.33 -2.45
CA LEU A 65 14.18 -20.48 -3.37
C LEU A 65 14.96 -20.19 -4.66
N ALA A 66 15.03 -18.94 -5.09
CA ALA A 66 15.78 -18.54 -6.26
C ALA A 66 17.29 -18.86 -6.12
N ASP A 67 17.91 -18.63 -4.96
CA ASP A 67 19.36 -18.88 -4.79
C ASP A 67 19.80 -20.33 -5.02
N ALA A 68 18.90 -21.32 -4.83
CA ALA A 68 19.19 -22.73 -5.10
C ALA A 68 19.30 -23.03 -6.61
N ASP A 69 18.39 -22.48 -7.42
CA ASP A 69 18.40 -22.67 -8.87
C ASP A 69 19.42 -21.75 -9.57
N HIS A 70 19.66 -20.54 -9.04
CA HIS A 70 20.61 -19.57 -9.60
C HIS A 70 22.08 -19.97 -9.40
N LYS A 71 22.38 -20.82 -8.40
CA LYS A 71 23.70 -21.44 -8.27
C LYS A 71 24.05 -22.31 -9.46
N HIS A 72 23.08 -23.07 -9.98
CA HIS A 72 23.30 -23.92 -11.15
C HIS A 72 23.57 -23.09 -12.42
N TRP A 73 23.01 -21.89 -12.53
CA TRP A 73 23.30 -20.95 -13.65
C TRP A 73 24.65 -20.24 -13.50
N LEU A 74 25.10 -19.98 -12.26
CA LEU A 74 26.42 -19.43 -11.97
C LEU A 74 27.54 -20.47 -12.18
N GLU A 75 27.33 -21.72 -11.77
CA GLU A 75 28.29 -22.81 -11.89
C GLU A 75 28.37 -23.39 -13.32
N ALA A 76 27.26 -23.43 -14.06
CA ALA A 76 27.23 -24.02 -15.41
C ALA A 76 27.78 -23.11 -16.54
N GLY A 77 28.44 -21.99 -16.22
CA GLY A 77 29.09 -21.13 -17.23
C GLY A 77 28.13 -20.60 -18.32
N GLY A 78 26.82 -20.58 -18.05
CA GLY A 78 25.79 -20.33 -19.07
C GLY A 78 25.40 -18.87 -19.26
N PHE A 79 25.90 -17.95 -18.42
CA PHE A 79 25.50 -16.53 -18.47
C PHE A 79 26.10 -15.77 -19.68
N TYR A 80 27.12 -16.34 -20.34
CA TYR A 80 27.89 -15.65 -21.38
C TYR A 80 27.32 -15.77 -22.80
N ASN A 81 26.33 -16.64 -23.04
CA ASN A 81 25.92 -17.02 -24.40
C ASN A 81 24.41 -16.84 -24.70
N ARG A 82 23.72 -15.94 -24.00
CA ARG A 82 22.34 -15.56 -24.39
C ARG A 82 22.35 -14.23 -25.17
N PRO A 83 21.85 -14.19 -26.42
CA PRO A 83 21.63 -12.93 -27.13
C PRO A 83 20.70 -12.03 -26.32
N GLY A 84 21.11 -10.79 -26.05
CA GLY A 84 20.35 -9.85 -25.19
C GLY A 84 20.71 -9.90 -23.69
N SER A 85 21.69 -10.71 -23.28
CA SER A 85 22.22 -10.67 -21.92
C SER A 85 23.04 -9.39 -21.71
N THR A 86 22.42 -8.36 -21.13
CA THR A 86 23.16 -7.19 -20.61
C THR A 86 24.07 -7.68 -19.49
N ARG A 87 25.35 -7.83 -19.81
CA ARG A 87 26.41 -8.19 -18.86
C ARG A 87 26.38 -7.17 -17.72
N LYS A 88 26.07 -7.57 -16.49
CA LYS A 88 26.37 -6.73 -15.32
C LYS A 88 27.89 -6.57 -15.30
N ILE A 89 28.38 -5.37 -15.58
CA ILE A 89 29.81 -5.07 -15.52
C ILE A 89 30.23 -5.28 -14.07
N VAL A 90 31.06 -6.30 -13.83
CA VAL A 90 31.66 -6.54 -12.52
C VAL A 90 32.83 -5.57 -12.41
N GLY A 91 32.68 -4.56 -11.57
CA GLY A 91 33.64 -3.47 -11.37
C GLY A 91 32.94 -2.12 -11.31
N SER A 92 33.59 -1.11 -10.74
CA SER A 92 33.03 0.25 -10.84
C SER A 92 33.19 0.73 -12.29
N PRO A 93 32.23 1.49 -12.87
CA PRO A 93 32.38 2.04 -14.22
C PRO A 93 33.70 2.80 -14.42
N ARG A 94 34.23 3.39 -13.35
CA ARG A 94 35.51 4.09 -13.31
C ARG A 94 36.73 3.19 -13.52
N GLN A 95 36.63 1.88 -13.30
CA GLN A 95 37.73 0.94 -13.56
C GLN A 95 37.97 0.67 -15.06
N LEU A 96 37.02 1.04 -15.92
CA LEU A 96 37.20 1.02 -17.37
C LEU A 96 37.96 2.26 -17.88
N GLU A 97 38.03 3.33 -17.08
CA GLU A 97 38.72 4.57 -17.44
C GLU A 97 40.26 4.42 -17.43
N SER A 98 40.79 3.38 -16.77
CA SER A 98 42.23 3.11 -16.66
C SER A 98 42.68 1.80 -17.33
N ALA A 99 41.84 1.23 -18.20
CA ALA A 99 42.14 -0.05 -18.83
C ALA A 99 43.42 0.04 -19.69
N VAL A 100 44.38 -0.83 -19.40
CA VAL A 100 45.68 -0.88 -20.09
C VAL A 100 45.47 -1.36 -21.54
N PRO A 101 46.13 -0.75 -22.54
CA PRO A 101 46.07 -1.20 -23.93
C PRO A 101 46.38 -2.69 -24.06
N THR A 102 45.52 -3.40 -24.77
CA THR A 102 45.72 -4.81 -25.09
C THR A 102 45.77 -5.01 -26.60
N ASN A 103 46.24 -6.17 -27.07
CA ASN A 103 46.31 -6.48 -28.50
C ASN A 103 44.94 -6.41 -29.23
N LYS A 104 43.82 -6.47 -28.48
CA LYS A 104 42.45 -6.32 -29.01
C LYS A 104 41.82 -4.96 -28.73
N ASN A 105 42.45 -4.13 -27.89
CA ASN A 105 42.09 -2.71 -27.71
C ASN A 105 43.38 -1.88 -27.57
N PRO A 106 43.99 -1.47 -28.69
CA PRO A 106 45.27 -0.78 -28.69
C PRO A 106 45.22 0.61 -28.05
N ASN A 107 44.03 1.18 -27.88
CA ASN A 107 43.86 2.51 -27.30
C ASN A 107 43.44 2.44 -25.81
N GLY A 108 43.12 1.25 -25.27
CA GLY A 108 42.72 1.05 -23.87
C GLY A 108 41.37 1.64 -23.48
N VAL A 109 40.84 2.59 -24.25
CA VAL A 109 39.54 3.22 -24.03
C VAL A 109 38.44 2.35 -24.64
N TRP A 110 37.44 1.96 -23.85
CA TRP A 110 36.20 1.36 -24.33
C TRP A 110 35.08 2.38 -24.11
N VAL A 111 34.41 2.81 -25.18
CA VAL A 111 33.19 3.66 -25.14
C VAL A 111 31.97 2.76 -25.15
#